data_AF-A0A183CYX1-F1
#
_entry.id   AF-A0A183CYX1-F1
#
_cell.length_a   1.000
_cell.length_b   1.000
_cell.length_c   1.000
_cell.angle_alpha   90.00
_cell.angle_beta   90.00
_cell.angle_gamma   90.00
#
_symmetry.space_group_name_H-M   'P 1'
#
loop_
_entity.id
_entity.type
_entity.pdbx_description
1 polymer ?
#
loop_
_entity_poly.entity_id
_entity_poly.type
_entity_poly.pdbx_seq_one_letter_code
_entity_poly.pdbx_strand_id
1 'polypeptide(L)'
;LSLVDIAARRVYWVDPKVDRVESIDYSGNDRRIIAQGMNHVPHPFGLTIFDQYLYWTDWTRLGVVRIEKFGSPSEVIWTKKENNVFPMGIAAYHPMAQVGPQHSECLGLKIDNPCVEADCQGMCILSKDTGGFGVGYRCVCPIGQKLVDDKRCIDSTDYLLFSSNKIVRGIFPEMIHSSLSEAILPISPVSQRRIGMYFEVECDIHGGSFFYADIMDNTVYR
;
A
#
# COMPACT_ATOMS: atom_id res chain seq x y z
N LEU A 1 -8.69 -1.27 10.25
CA LEU A 1 -7.45 -1.85 9.68
C LEU A 1 -7.71 -3.30 9.32
N SER A 2 -7.27 -3.79 8.17
CA SER A 2 -7.54 -5.16 7.71
C SER A 2 -6.28 -5.95 7.40
N LEU A 3 -6.43 -7.27 7.37
CA LEU A 3 -5.37 -8.26 7.14
C LEU A 3 -5.96 -9.48 6.46
N VAL A 4 -5.16 -10.18 5.66
CA VAL A 4 -5.57 -11.35 4.87
C VAL A 4 -4.94 -12.62 5.45
N ASP A 5 -5.76 -13.62 5.80
CA ASP A 5 -5.34 -15.00 6.08
C ASP A 5 -5.51 -15.81 4.78
N ILE A 6 -4.39 -16.15 4.14
CA ILE A 6 -4.35 -16.86 2.86
C ILE A 6 -4.76 -18.32 3.04
N ALA A 7 -4.37 -18.96 4.15
CA ALA A 7 -4.68 -20.35 4.42
C ALA A 7 -6.18 -20.54 4.69
N ALA A 8 -6.78 -19.64 5.47
CA ALA A 8 -8.21 -19.69 5.77
C ALA A 8 -9.10 -19.07 4.66
N ARG A 9 -8.51 -18.35 3.69
CA ARG A 9 -9.22 -17.52 2.69
C ARG A 9 -10.17 -16.49 3.32
N ARG A 10 -9.68 -15.79 4.34
CA ARG A 10 -10.46 -14.81 5.11
C ARG A 10 -9.74 -13.49 5.27
N VAL A 11 -10.53 -12.42 5.39
CA VAL A 11 -10.05 -11.11 5.79
C VAL A 11 -10.44 -10.88 7.24
N TYR A 12 -9.50 -10.44 8.06
CA TYR A 12 -9.71 -10.01 9.43
C TYR A 12 -9.56 -8.49 9.51
N TRP A 13 -10.35 -7.83 10.34
CA TRP A 13 -10.16 -6.41 10.61
C TRP A 13 -10.53 -6.05 12.04
N VAL A 14 -9.99 -4.90 12.46
CA VAL A 14 -10.33 -4.24 13.71
C VAL A 14 -10.95 -2.88 13.43
N ASP A 15 -12.00 -2.58 14.17
CA ASP A 15 -12.70 -1.30 14.14
C ASP A 15 -12.73 -0.68 15.56
N PRO A 16 -11.96 0.40 15.79
CA PRO A 16 -11.89 1.07 17.08
C PRO A 16 -13.14 1.90 17.41
N LYS A 17 -14.04 2.16 16.45
CA LYS A 17 -15.27 2.93 16.69
C LYS A 17 -16.39 2.08 17.28
N VAL A 18 -16.42 0.80 16.92
CA VAL A 18 -17.43 -0.16 17.40
C VAL A 18 -16.86 -1.22 18.34
N ASP A 19 -15.58 -1.11 18.68
CA ASP A 19 -14.82 -2.00 19.55
C ASP A 19 -14.89 -3.47 19.12
N ARG A 20 -14.63 -3.78 17.85
CA ARG A 20 -14.75 -5.15 17.30
C ARG A 20 -13.52 -5.62 16.55
N VAL A 21 -13.23 -6.91 16.72
CA VAL A 21 -12.41 -7.70 15.80
C VAL A 21 -13.35 -8.61 15.03
N GLU A 22 -13.30 -8.55 13.71
CA GLU A 22 -14.21 -9.28 12.83
C GLU A 22 -13.46 -10.02 11.73
N SER A 23 -14.15 -10.97 11.11
CA SER A 23 -13.65 -11.68 9.94
C SER A 23 -14.76 -11.91 8.92
N ILE A 24 -14.37 -12.11 7.66
CA ILE A 24 -15.25 -12.42 6.53
C ILE A 24 -14.47 -13.25 5.53
N ASP A 25 -15.15 -14.08 4.73
CA ASP A 25 -14.48 -14.74 3.60
C ASP A 25 -14.20 -13.77 2.44
N TYR A 26 -13.38 -14.17 1.47
CA TYR A 26 -13.05 -13.34 0.30
C TYR A 26 -14.24 -13.02 -0.61
N SER A 27 -15.33 -13.79 -0.52
CA SER A 27 -16.56 -13.57 -1.26
C SER A 27 -17.52 -12.63 -0.52
N GLY A 28 -17.17 -12.16 0.67
CA GLY A 28 -18.01 -11.30 1.50
C GLY A 28 -19.09 -12.03 2.29
N ASN A 29 -19.01 -13.35 2.41
CA ASN A 29 -19.92 -14.17 3.21
C ASN A 29 -19.31 -14.58 4.55
N ASP A 30 -20.12 -15.26 5.38
CA ASP A 30 -19.71 -15.83 6.67
C ASP A 30 -19.00 -14.79 7.57
N ARG A 31 -19.58 -13.60 7.72
CA ARG A 31 -19.06 -12.58 8.62
C ARG A 31 -19.17 -13.05 10.07
N ARG A 32 -18.05 -13.02 10.81
CA ARG A 32 -17.98 -13.45 12.22
C ARG A 32 -17.34 -12.37 13.09
N ILE A 33 -17.86 -12.20 14.29
CA ILE A 33 -17.27 -11.37 15.34
C ILE A 33 -16.36 -12.26 16.20
N ILE A 34 -15.08 -11.93 16.29
CA ILE A 34 -14.07 -12.70 17.05
C ILE A 34 -13.94 -12.15 18.47
N ALA A 35 -13.97 -10.82 18.62
CA ALA A 35 -13.98 -10.14 19.91
C ALA A 35 -14.82 -8.87 19.80
N GLN A 36 -15.50 -8.50 20.89
CA GLN A 36 -16.35 -7.31 20.94
C GLN A 36 -16.32 -6.64 22.31
N GLY A 37 -16.37 -5.31 22.28
CA GLY A 37 -16.57 -4.44 23.44
C GLY A 37 -15.27 -3.89 23.99
N MET A 38 -15.40 -2.77 24.71
CA MET A 38 -14.28 -2.02 25.31
C MET A 38 -13.40 -2.88 26.23
N ASN A 39 -13.95 -3.91 26.86
CA ASN A 39 -13.15 -4.80 27.70
C ASN A 39 -12.15 -5.63 26.90
N HIS A 40 -12.41 -5.88 25.61
CA HIS A 40 -11.57 -6.71 24.76
C HIS A 40 -10.78 -5.90 23.74
N VAL A 41 -11.38 -4.89 23.12
CA VAL A 41 -10.83 -4.15 21.97
C VAL A 41 -11.07 -2.64 22.14
N PRO A 42 -10.55 -2.00 23.21
CA PRO A 42 -10.88 -0.60 23.51
C PRO A 42 -10.30 0.42 22.53
N HIS A 43 -9.07 0.24 22.03
CA HIS A 43 -8.51 1.18 21.06
C HIS A 43 -7.40 0.54 20.20
N PRO A 44 -7.77 -0.38 19.29
CA PRO A 44 -6.82 -1.07 18.41
C PRO A 44 -6.23 -0.12 17.35
N PHE A 45 -4.93 -0.27 17.03
CA PHE A 45 -4.26 0.54 16.01
C PHE A 45 -3.59 -0.28 14.90
N GLY A 46 -2.83 -1.32 15.22
CA GLY A 46 -2.16 -2.20 14.25
C GLY A 46 -2.69 -3.61 14.40
N LEU A 47 -2.80 -4.38 13.32
CA LEU A 47 -3.30 -5.75 13.33
C LEU A 47 -2.36 -6.64 12.50
N THR A 48 -2.03 -7.82 13.03
CA THR A 48 -1.33 -8.88 12.32
C THR A 48 -1.85 -10.25 12.74
N ILE A 49 -1.51 -11.29 11.97
CA ILE A 49 -1.90 -12.68 12.19
C ILE A 49 -0.65 -13.50 12.05
N PHE A 50 -0.52 -14.47 12.91
CA PHE A 50 0.45 -15.52 12.72
C PHE A 50 -0.14 -16.80 13.28
N ASP A 51 -0.11 -17.87 12.47
CA ASP A 51 -0.63 -19.17 12.82
C ASP A 51 -2.12 -19.13 13.22
N GLN A 52 -2.46 -19.49 14.46
CA GLN A 52 -3.83 -19.51 14.99
C GLN A 52 -4.24 -18.22 15.71
N TYR A 53 -3.34 -17.23 15.80
CA TYR A 53 -3.54 -16.05 16.64
C TYR A 53 -3.59 -14.75 15.84
N LEU A 54 -4.54 -13.90 16.22
CA LEU A 54 -4.56 -12.49 15.84
C LEU A 54 -3.85 -11.68 16.92
N TYR A 55 -3.07 -10.69 16.49
CA TYR A 55 -2.32 -9.79 17.34
C TYR A 55 -2.64 -8.36 16.97
N TRP A 56 -2.95 -7.51 17.94
CA TRP A 56 -3.12 -6.08 17.68
C TRP A 56 -2.46 -5.23 18.75
N THR A 57 -2.04 -4.04 18.34
CA THR A 57 -1.57 -3.01 19.25
C THR A 57 -2.77 -2.24 19.77
N ASP A 58 -2.77 -1.93 21.07
CA ASP A 58 -3.88 -1.27 21.75
C ASP A 58 -3.37 -0.09 22.59
N TRP A 59 -3.92 1.09 22.34
CA TRP A 59 -3.48 2.33 22.99
C TRP A 59 -4.00 2.49 24.42
N THR A 60 -5.16 1.91 24.74
CA THR A 60 -5.71 1.94 26.11
C THR A 60 -4.94 0.98 27.01
N ARG A 61 -4.55 -0.18 26.47
CA ARG A 61 -3.74 -1.19 27.17
C ARG A 61 -2.24 -0.89 27.13
N LEU A 62 -1.81 0.08 26.32
CA LEU A 62 -0.41 0.45 26.09
C LEU A 62 0.44 -0.79 25.77
N GLY A 63 -0.05 -1.63 24.85
CA GLY A 63 0.50 -2.98 24.67
C GLY A 63 0.03 -3.70 23.42
N VAL A 64 0.44 -4.97 23.31
CA VAL A 64 0.01 -5.91 22.28
C VAL A 64 -0.93 -6.93 22.91
N VAL A 65 -2.08 -7.12 22.28
CA VAL A 65 -3.09 -8.10 22.65
C VAL A 65 -3.08 -9.24 21.65
N ARG A 66 -3.31 -10.47 22.13
CA ARG A 66 -3.41 -11.71 21.37
C ARG A 66 -4.78 -12.34 21.60
N ILE A 67 -5.36 -12.94 20.56
CA ILE A 67 -6.56 -13.80 20.66
C ILE A 67 -6.48 -14.93 19.63
N GLU A 68 -7.11 -16.07 19.89
CA GLU A 68 -7.28 -17.11 18.86
C GLU A 68 -8.28 -16.67 17.80
N LYS A 69 -7.99 -16.98 16.53
CA LYS A 69 -8.78 -16.53 15.38
C LYS A 69 -10.19 -17.11 15.30
N PHE A 70 -10.49 -18.13 16.11
CA PHE A 70 -11.81 -18.76 16.24
C PHE A 70 -12.55 -18.38 17.52
N GLY A 71 -11.96 -17.50 18.35
CA GLY A 71 -12.54 -17.03 19.60
C GLY A 71 -11.92 -17.72 20.81
N SER A 72 -11.27 -16.92 21.64
CA SER A 72 -10.76 -17.26 22.97
C SER A 72 -10.80 -16.00 23.84
N PRO A 73 -10.58 -16.08 25.16
CA PRO A 73 -10.24 -14.88 25.93
C PRO A 73 -9.01 -14.19 25.33
N SER A 74 -9.05 -12.86 25.24
CA SER A 74 -7.92 -12.07 24.77
C SER A 74 -6.88 -11.87 25.87
N GLU A 75 -5.60 -11.91 25.51
CA GLU A 75 -4.47 -11.84 26.44
C GLU A 75 -3.52 -10.70 26.07
N VAL A 76 -3.00 -9.96 27.05
CA VAL A 76 -1.96 -8.95 26.82
C VAL A 76 -0.59 -9.62 26.89
N ILE A 77 0.10 -9.72 25.76
CA ILE A 77 1.39 -10.42 25.65
C ILE A 77 2.59 -9.49 25.81
N TRP A 78 2.39 -8.18 25.66
CA TRP A 78 3.42 -7.17 25.83
C TRP A 78 2.78 -5.87 26.27
N THR A 79 3.46 -5.13 27.14
CA THR A 79 3.00 -3.81 27.60
C THR A 79 4.18 -2.92 27.97
N LYS A 80 4.05 -1.61 27.79
CA LYS A 80 5.04 -0.62 28.18
C LYS A 80 4.38 0.58 28.89
N LYS A 81 3.71 0.28 30.00
CA LYS A 81 2.97 1.26 30.82
C LYS A 81 3.86 2.35 31.43
N GLU A 82 5.10 2.01 31.79
CA GLU A 82 6.00 2.92 32.51
C GLU A 82 6.30 4.23 31.74
N ASN A 83 6.33 4.17 30.40
CA ASN A 83 6.69 5.31 29.57
C ASN A 83 5.52 5.84 28.71
N ASN A 84 4.29 5.37 28.92
CA ASN A 84 3.11 5.71 28.12
C ASN A 84 3.38 5.66 26.60
N VAL A 85 4.10 4.64 26.14
CA VAL A 85 4.41 4.48 24.71
C VAL A 85 3.18 3.89 24.02
N PHE A 86 2.68 4.61 23.02
CA PHE A 86 1.58 4.14 22.17
C PHE A 86 2.14 3.24 21.05
N PRO A 87 1.90 1.93 21.09
CA PRO A 87 2.35 1.05 20.02
C PRO A 87 1.56 1.34 18.73
N MET A 88 2.29 1.49 17.62
CA MET A 88 1.74 1.84 16.31
C MET A 88 1.51 0.57 15.49
N GLY A 89 2.20 0.39 14.36
CA GLY A 89 2.10 -0.80 13.53
C GLY A 89 2.69 -2.05 14.19
N ILE A 90 2.14 -3.20 13.80
CA ILE A 90 2.65 -4.54 14.17
C ILE A 90 2.62 -5.43 12.92
N ALA A 91 3.64 -6.27 12.78
CA ALA A 91 3.74 -7.23 11.69
C ALA A 91 4.37 -8.53 12.19
N ALA A 92 3.87 -9.66 11.71
CA ALA A 92 4.50 -10.96 11.92
C ALA A 92 5.79 -11.06 11.08
N TYR A 93 6.91 -11.40 11.73
CA TYR A 93 8.19 -11.60 11.06
C TYR A 93 8.52 -13.10 11.00
N HIS A 94 8.14 -13.74 9.89
CA HIS A 94 8.38 -15.15 9.64
C HIS A 94 8.26 -15.46 8.13
N PRO A 95 9.00 -16.42 7.55
CA PRO A 95 8.85 -16.80 6.14
C PRO A 95 7.41 -17.15 5.74
N MET A 96 6.67 -17.83 6.61
CA MET A 96 5.25 -18.16 6.36
C MET A 96 4.29 -16.96 6.44
N ALA A 97 4.74 -15.79 6.90
CA ALA A 97 3.95 -14.56 6.80
C ALA A 97 3.93 -14.00 5.36
N GLN A 98 4.86 -14.44 4.51
CA GLN A 98 4.98 -14.06 3.09
C GLN A 98 5.05 -15.32 2.23
N VAL A 99 3.89 -15.93 2.00
CA VAL A 99 3.81 -17.20 1.27
C VAL A 99 4.11 -16.99 -0.22
N GLY A 100 5.14 -17.69 -0.72
CA GLY A 100 5.42 -17.85 -2.15
C GLY A 100 5.14 -19.25 -2.69
N PRO A 101 5.48 -19.50 -3.98
CA PRO A 101 5.20 -20.77 -4.68
C PRO A 101 5.72 -22.03 -3.98
N GLN A 102 6.85 -21.91 -3.27
CA GLN A 102 7.45 -22.99 -2.49
C GLN A 102 6.57 -23.52 -1.35
N HIS A 103 5.55 -22.76 -0.93
CA HIS A 103 4.63 -23.16 0.14
C HIS A 103 3.33 -23.78 -0.40
N SER A 104 3.19 -23.94 -1.72
CA SER A 104 1.95 -24.43 -2.33
C SER A 104 1.53 -25.81 -1.80
N GLU A 105 2.50 -26.71 -1.65
CA GLU A 105 2.27 -28.07 -1.14
C GLU A 105 1.83 -28.05 0.34
N CYS A 106 2.54 -27.33 1.19
CA CYS A 106 2.24 -27.22 2.62
C CYS A 106 0.84 -26.63 2.88
N LEU A 107 0.41 -25.69 2.04
CA LEU A 107 -0.90 -25.05 2.17
C LEU A 107 -2.01 -25.75 1.40
N GLY A 108 -1.70 -26.74 0.55
CA GLY A 108 -2.68 -27.34 -0.37
C GLY A 108 -3.31 -26.30 -1.32
N LEU A 109 -2.60 -25.22 -1.60
CA LEU A 109 -3.06 -24.09 -2.40
C LEU A 109 -2.05 -23.82 -3.50
N LYS A 110 -2.51 -23.75 -4.75
CA LYS A 110 -1.64 -23.37 -5.86
C LYS A 110 -1.29 -21.88 -5.76
N ILE A 111 -0.05 -21.58 -5.39
CA ILE A 111 0.49 -20.23 -5.29
C ILE A 111 1.46 -20.03 -6.45
N ASP A 112 1.03 -19.27 -7.45
CA ASP A 112 1.87 -18.93 -8.59
C ASP A 112 2.13 -17.43 -8.60
N ASN A 113 3.32 -17.05 -9.05
CA ASN A 113 3.61 -15.66 -9.37
C ASN A 113 3.79 -15.55 -10.90
N PRO A 114 2.78 -15.07 -11.65
CA PRO A 114 2.88 -14.95 -13.11
C PRO A 114 3.97 -13.96 -13.55
N CYS A 115 4.48 -13.12 -12.64
CA CYS A 115 5.61 -12.25 -12.94
C CYS A 115 6.94 -12.97 -13.13
N VAL A 116 7.07 -14.25 -12.77
CA VAL A 116 8.31 -15.02 -12.95
C VAL A 116 8.65 -15.20 -14.43
N GLU A 117 7.64 -15.38 -15.27
CA GLU A 117 7.78 -15.51 -16.73
C GLU A 117 7.37 -14.23 -17.47
N ALA A 118 7.03 -13.17 -16.73
CA ALA A 118 6.67 -11.89 -17.31
C ALA A 118 7.94 -11.17 -17.79
N ASP A 119 8.15 -11.20 -19.10
CA ASP A 119 9.20 -10.45 -19.79
C ASP A 119 8.86 -8.94 -19.86
N CYS A 120 8.60 -8.32 -18.70
CA CYS A 120 8.36 -6.89 -18.58
C CYS A 120 9.70 -6.14 -18.56
N GLN A 121 9.85 -5.11 -19.41
CA GLN A 121 11.00 -4.21 -19.34
C GLN A 121 10.95 -3.33 -18.08
N GLY A 122 9.74 -2.94 -17.66
CA GLY A 122 9.48 -2.17 -16.45
C GLY A 122 9.15 -3.04 -15.25
N MET A 123 8.17 -2.61 -14.46
CA MET A 123 7.68 -3.38 -13.31
C MET A 123 6.59 -4.35 -13.74
N CYS A 124 6.56 -5.54 -13.15
CA CYS A 124 5.44 -6.48 -13.27
C CYS A 124 4.52 -6.35 -12.05
N ILE A 125 3.25 -6.03 -12.29
CA ILE A 125 2.23 -5.90 -11.25
C ILE A 125 1.21 -7.02 -11.39
N LEU A 126 0.89 -7.67 -10.28
CA LEU A 126 -0.18 -8.67 -10.23
C LEU A 126 -1.54 -8.01 -10.51
N SER A 127 -2.31 -8.63 -11.41
CA SER A 127 -3.64 -8.16 -11.80
C SER A 127 -4.62 -9.33 -11.84
N LYS A 128 -5.88 -9.05 -12.16
CA LYS A 128 -6.80 -10.12 -12.57
C LYS A 128 -6.32 -10.71 -13.89
N ASP A 129 -6.50 -12.01 -14.06
CA ASP A 129 -6.33 -12.65 -15.36
C ASP A 129 -7.41 -12.17 -16.35
N THR A 130 -7.25 -12.52 -17.63
CA THR A 130 -8.21 -12.19 -18.69
C THR A 130 -9.58 -12.83 -18.47
N GLY A 131 -9.65 -13.91 -17.68
CA GLY A 131 -10.88 -14.58 -17.26
C GLY A 131 -11.59 -13.93 -16.06
N GLY A 132 -10.95 -13.00 -15.36
CA GLY A 132 -11.48 -12.27 -14.21
C GLY A 132 -11.49 -13.03 -12.87
N PHE A 133 -11.11 -14.31 -12.84
CA PHE A 133 -11.17 -15.18 -11.67
C PHE A 133 -9.81 -15.69 -11.19
N GLY A 134 -8.77 -15.56 -12.02
CA GLY A 134 -7.40 -15.98 -11.72
C GLY A 134 -6.45 -14.82 -11.45
N VAL A 135 -5.20 -15.17 -11.13
CA VAL A 135 -4.11 -14.21 -10.93
C VAL A 135 -3.36 -14.06 -12.25
N GLY A 136 -3.43 -12.87 -12.83
CA GLY A 136 -2.67 -12.47 -14.00
C GLY A 136 -1.59 -11.45 -13.64
N TYR A 137 -1.00 -10.84 -14.67
CA TYR A 137 -0.07 -9.75 -14.51
C TYR A 137 -0.28 -8.68 -15.57
N ARG A 138 0.24 -7.48 -15.29
CA ARG A 138 0.38 -6.41 -16.26
C ARG A 138 1.74 -5.75 -16.09
N CYS A 139 2.44 -5.51 -17.19
CA CYS A 139 3.65 -4.71 -17.17
C CYS A 139 3.29 -3.23 -17.05
N VAL A 140 4.11 -2.49 -16.33
CA VAL A 140 3.97 -1.03 -16.18
C VAL A 140 5.33 -0.38 -16.23
N CYS A 141 5.37 0.82 -16.76
CA CYS A 141 6.61 1.56 -16.89
C CYS A 141 6.87 2.47 -15.68
N PRO A 142 8.13 2.79 -15.38
CA PRO A 142 8.49 3.86 -14.47
C PRO A 142 7.86 5.20 -14.88
N ILE A 143 7.83 6.12 -13.93
CA ILE A 143 7.39 7.51 -14.16
C ILE A 143 8.21 8.12 -15.32
N GLY A 144 7.52 8.77 -16.26
CA GLY A 144 8.13 9.36 -17.46
C GLY A 144 8.23 8.46 -18.69
N GLN A 145 7.82 7.19 -18.56
CA GLN A 145 7.81 6.26 -19.67
C GLN A 145 6.40 5.76 -19.99
N LYS A 146 6.13 5.52 -21.27
CA LYS A 146 4.90 4.90 -21.76
C LYS A 146 5.14 3.43 -22.09
N LEU A 147 4.13 2.61 -21.80
CA LEU A 147 4.14 1.19 -22.14
C LEU A 147 3.78 1.00 -23.63
N VAL A 148 4.57 0.19 -24.32
CA VAL A 148 4.40 -0.19 -25.73
C VAL A 148 4.43 -1.71 -25.83
N ASP A 149 3.55 -2.27 -26.67
CA ASP A 149 3.36 -3.71 -26.85
C ASP A 149 3.15 -4.49 -25.54
N ASP A 150 2.49 -3.85 -24.57
CA ASP A 150 2.18 -4.40 -23.23
C ASP A 150 3.38 -4.86 -22.40
N LYS A 151 4.62 -4.59 -22.82
CA LYS A 151 5.84 -5.08 -22.15
C LYS A 151 7.01 -4.09 -22.13
N ARG A 152 7.16 -3.27 -23.17
CA ARG A 152 8.32 -2.39 -23.36
C ARG A 152 8.03 -0.98 -22.88
N CYS A 153 9.05 -0.31 -22.38
CA CYS A 153 8.96 1.05 -21.87
C CYS A 153 9.79 1.98 -22.74
N ILE A 154 9.16 3.04 -23.22
CA ILE A 154 9.79 4.09 -24.01
C ILE A 154 9.63 5.43 -23.30
N ASP A 155 10.65 6.27 -23.39
CA ASP A 155 10.54 7.65 -22.94
C ASP A 155 9.53 8.38 -23.82
N SER A 156 8.71 9.23 -23.20
CA SER A 156 7.71 10.01 -23.90
C SER A 156 7.81 11.47 -23.49
N THR A 157 8.07 12.34 -24.46
CA THR A 157 8.03 13.80 -24.30
C THR A 157 6.62 14.38 -24.43
N ASP A 158 5.64 13.57 -24.86
CA ASP A 158 4.25 13.99 -25.02
C ASP A 158 3.51 13.92 -23.67
N TYR A 159 3.75 14.92 -22.83
CA TYR A 159 3.09 15.12 -21.55
C TYR A 159 2.68 16.57 -21.32
N LEU A 160 1.68 16.78 -20.47
CA LEU A 160 1.26 18.10 -20.01
C LEU A 160 2.01 18.45 -18.73
N LEU A 161 2.82 19.50 -18.79
CA LEU A 161 3.52 20.06 -17.64
C LEU A 161 2.70 21.20 -17.05
N PHE A 162 2.48 21.19 -15.73
CA PHE A 162 1.77 22.26 -15.04
C PHE A 162 2.26 22.47 -13.61
N SER A 163 2.16 23.71 -13.15
CA SER A 163 2.45 24.12 -11.79
C SER A 163 1.15 24.30 -11.00
N SER A 164 1.26 24.15 -9.68
CA SER A 164 0.26 24.56 -8.71
C SER A 164 0.96 25.17 -7.51
N ASN A 165 0.21 25.79 -6.60
CA ASN A 165 0.78 26.45 -5.43
C ASN A 165 1.75 25.60 -4.60
N LYS A 166 1.71 24.27 -4.67
CA LYS A 166 2.56 23.38 -3.85
C LYS A 166 3.29 22.29 -4.61
N ILE A 167 3.02 22.13 -5.91
CA ILE A 167 3.63 21.04 -6.67
C ILE A 167 3.73 21.40 -8.14
N VAL A 168 4.85 21.02 -8.76
CA VAL A 168 4.98 20.95 -10.22
C VAL A 168 4.78 19.49 -10.62
N ARG A 169 3.91 19.25 -11.60
CA ARG A 169 3.54 17.91 -12.06
C ARG A 169 3.53 17.86 -13.57
N GLY A 170 3.82 16.68 -14.10
CA GLY A 170 3.74 16.35 -15.51
C GLY A 170 2.88 15.11 -15.65
N ILE A 171 1.86 15.17 -16.50
CA ILE A 171 0.93 14.05 -16.69
C ILE A 171 0.81 13.67 -18.16
N PHE A 172 0.62 12.38 -18.43
CA PHE A 172 0.22 11.90 -19.75
C PHE A 172 -1.28 12.15 -19.94
N PRO A 173 -1.69 13.08 -20.83
CA PRO A 173 -3.08 13.52 -20.94
C PRO A 173 -4.04 12.42 -21.39
N GLU A 174 -3.53 11.37 -22.05
CA GLU A 174 -4.34 10.23 -22.49
C GLU A 174 -4.57 9.18 -21.38
N MET A 175 -3.85 9.27 -20.25
CA MET A 175 -3.88 8.27 -19.17
C MET A 175 -4.67 8.74 -17.92
N ILE A 176 -5.73 9.53 -18.12
CA ILE A 176 -6.44 10.33 -17.08
C ILE A 176 -6.90 9.52 -15.85
N HIS A 177 -7.22 8.23 -16.01
CA HIS A 177 -7.78 7.40 -14.93
C HIS A 177 -6.81 6.35 -14.36
N SER A 178 -5.54 6.39 -14.74
CA SER A 178 -4.54 5.46 -14.18
C SER A 178 -3.69 6.13 -13.10
N SER A 179 -3.34 5.37 -12.07
CA SER A 179 -2.32 5.75 -11.08
C SER A 179 -0.91 5.87 -11.67
N LEU A 180 -0.76 5.68 -13.00
CA LEU A 180 0.49 5.67 -13.75
C LEU A 180 0.54 6.82 -14.76
N SER A 181 -0.29 7.84 -14.59
CA SER A 181 -0.35 9.00 -15.47
C SER A 181 0.80 9.98 -15.27
N GLU A 182 1.62 9.80 -14.24
CA GLU A 182 2.76 10.70 -13.95
C GLU A 182 3.87 10.54 -15.00
N ALA A 183 4.15 11.63 -15.69
CA ALA A 183 5.23 11.76 -16.66
C ALA A 183 6.52 12.30 -16.03
N ILE A 184 6.45 12.93 -14.86
CA ILE A 184 7.65 13.33 -14.10
C ILE A 184 7.44 13.02 -12.63
N LEU A 185 8.55 12.87 -11.90
CA LEU A 185 8.49 12.82 -10.44
C LEU A 185 7.95 14.17 -9.93
N PRO A 186 6.85 14.20 -9.16
CA PRO A 186 6.29 15.45 -8.69
C PRO A 186 7.28 16.24 -7.84
N ILE A 187 7.46 17.53 -8.17
CA ILE A 187 8.40 18.39 -7.46
C ILE A 187 7.66 19.11 -6.35
N SER A 188 8.06 18.82 -5.12
CA SER A 188 7.54 19.43 -3.91
C SER A 188 8.58 20.31 -3.22
N PRO A 189 8.16 21.27 -2.38
CA PRO A 189 9.07 22.21 -1.74
C PRO A 189 10.04 21.47 -0.83
N VAL A 190 11.34 21.65 -1.09
CA VAL A 190 12.42 21.08 -0.27
C VAL A 190 12.65 21.92 0.99
N SER A 191 12.14 23.17 1.02
CA SER A 191 12.35 24.09 2.14
C SER A 191 11.80 23.52 3.46
N GLN A 192 12.49 23.77 4.57
CA GLN A 192 12.06 23.34 5.91
C GLN A 192 10.67 23.85 6.29
N ARG A 193 10.23 24.95 5.67
CA ARG A 193 8.91 25.53 5.87
C ARG A 193 7.81 24.71 5.18
N ARG A 194 8.14 23.83 4.23
CA ARG A 194 7.20 23.13 3.33
C ARG A 194 6.17 24.07 2.69
N ILE A 195 6.59 25.31 2.47
CA ILE A 195 5.83 26.35 1.80
C ILE A 195 6.65 26.72 0.57
N GLY A 196 6.37 26.08 -0.56
CA GLY A 196 6.74 26.60 -1.88
C GLY A 196 5.52 27.30 -2.48
N MET A 197 5.75 28.18 -3.45
CA MET A 197 4.71 28.75 -4.30
C MET A 197 5.22 28.75 -5.74
N TYR A 198 4.92 27.65 -6.45
CA TYR A 198 5.28 27.50 -7.85
C TYR A 198 4.26 28.22 -8.71
N PHE A 199 4.75 29.16 -9.51
CA PHE A 199 3.89 30.00 -10.34
C PHE A 199 4.00 29.62 -11.81
N GLU A 200 5.21 29.42 -12.28
CA GLU A 200 5.49 29.20 -13.69
C GLU A 200 6.38 27.98 -13.89
N VAL A 201 6.11 27.26 -14.97
CA VAL A 201 6.88 26.11 -15.41
C VAL A 201 7.02 26.14 -16.92
N GLU A 202 8.22 25.90 -17.41
CA GLU A 202 8.54 25.87 -18.84
C GLU A 202 9.45 24.68 -19.15
N CYS A 203 9.41 24.14 -20.37
CA CYS A 203 10.21 22.99 -20.77
C CYS A 203 11.11 23.31 -21.96
N ASP A 204 12.39 22.93 -21.84
CA ASP A 204 13.33 22.85 -22.94
C ASP A 204 13.35 21.41 -23.48
N ILE A 205 12.68 21.22 -24.61
CA ILE A 205 12.52 19.93 -25.28
C ILE A 205 13.87 19.43 -25.86
N HIS A 206 14.75 20.34 -26.29
CA HIS A 206 16.02 19.97 -26.92
C HIS A 206 17.09 19.62 -25.89
N GLY A 207 17.14 20.36 -24.77
CA GLY A 207 18.03 20.10 -23.65
C GLY A 207 17.51 19.08 -22.64
N GLY A 208 16.29 18.57 -22.83
CA GLY A 208 15.66 17.57 -21.94
C GLY A 208 15.51 18.08 -20.50
N SER A 209 15.34 19.39 -20.32
CA SER A 209 15.27 20.05 -19.02
C SER A 209 13.96 20.82 -18.90
N PHE A 210 13.52 21.10 -17.69
CA PHE A 210 12.41 22.03 -17.46
C PHE A 210 12.82 23.03 -16.40
N PHE A 211 12.20 24.20 -16.41
CA PHE A 211 12.48 25.28 -15.50
C PHE A 211 11.22 25.56 -14.69
N TYR A 212 11.39 25.84 -13.40
CA TYR A 212 10.28 26.27 -12.56
C TYR A 212 10.70 27.39 -11.62
N ALA A 213 9.79 28.33 -11.40
CA ALA A 213 10.00 29.46 -10.51
C ALA A 213 9.33 29.21 -9.16
N ASP A 214 10.11 29.28 -8.07
CA ASP A 214 9.57 29.33 -6.71
C ASP A 214 9.64 30.76 -6.18
N ILE A 215 8.46 31.38 -5.99
CA ILE A 215 8.36 32.77 -5.53
C ILE A 215 8.79 32.88 -4.06
N MET A 216 8.64 31.82 -3.26
CA MET A 216 9.00 31.87 -1.84
C MET A 216 10.51 31.94 -1.64
N ASP A 217 11.26 31.28 -2.52
CA ASP A 217 12.73 31.24 -2.49
C ASP A 217 13.35 32.26 -3.48
N ASN A 218 12.52 33.03 -4.20
CA ASN A 218 12.92 34.02 -5.21
C ASN A 218 13.98 33.47 -6.19
N THR A 219 13.81 32.21 -6.61
CA THR A 219 14.80 31.45 -7.38
C THR A 219 14.12 30.69 -8.52
N VAL A 220 14.79 30.63 -9.67
CA VAL A 220 14.42 29.76 -10.79
C VAL A 220 15.31 28.53 -10.76
N TYR A 221 14.68 27.37 -10.83
CA TYR A 221 15.34 26.07 -10.83
C TYR A 221 15.31 25.46 -12.22
N ARG A 222 16.26 24.54 -12.47
CA ARG A 222 16.35 23.67 -13.65
C ARG A 222 16.34 22.23 -13.18
#